data_AF-A0A968IIB2-F1
#
_entry.id   AF-A0A968IIB2-F1
#
_cell.length_a   1.000
_cell.length_b   1.000
_cell.length_c   1.000
_cell.angle_alpha   90.00
_cell.angle_beta   90.00
_cell.angle_gamma   90.00
#
_symmetry.space_group_name_H-M   'P 1'
#
loop_
_entity.id
_entity.type
_entity.pdbx_description
1 polymer ?
#
loop_
_entity_poly.entity_id
_entity_poly.type
_entity_poly.pdbx_seq_one_letter_code
_entity_poly.pdbx_strand_id
1 'polypeptide(L)'
;MYKAYLFPGRHGRSHIRRGSADLILRDAFERVGLRGFSTHSFRRTALTWMHNSGVPTKHIQRISGHRTLAALSGYLEVTDEQVEGAISKLVF
;
A
#
# COMPACT_ATOMS: atom_id res chain seq x y z
N MET A 1 8.92 28.15 -15.63
CA MET A 1 8.69 27.85 -14.19
C MET A 1 9.41 26.55 -13.87
N TYR A 2 10.53 26.57 -13.14
CA TYR A 2 11.21 25.34 -12.74
C TYR A 2 10.33 24.60 -11.73
N LYS A 3 9.87 23.40 -12.10
CA LYS A 3 9.00 22.59 -11.25
C LYS A 3 9.84 22.00 -10.13
N ALA A 4 9.71 22.54 -8.92
CA ALA A 4 10.37 21.97 -7.75
C ALA A 4 9.90 20.53 -7.52
N TYR A 5 10.82 19.63 -7.19
CA TYR A 5 10.48 18.26 -6.85
C TYR A 5 9.81 18.20 -5.48
N LEU A 6 8.71 17.44 -5.35
CA LEU A 6 8.02 17.23 -4.07
C LEU A 6 8.97 16.62 -3.01
N PHE A 7 9.86 15.73 -3.44
CA PHE A 7 10.91 15.14 -2.62
C PHE A 7 12.28 15.52 -3.20
N PRO A 8 12.85 16.67 -2.82
CA PRO A 8 14.15 17.09 -3.30
C PRO A 8 15.25 16.20 -2.72
N GLY A 9 16.29 15.94 -3.52
CA GLY A 9 17.52 15.33 -3.03
C GLY A 9 18.29 16.29 -2.12
N ARG A 10 19.26 15.76 -1.36
CA ARG A 10 20.04 16.50 -0.35
C ARG A 10 20.54 17.88 -0.78
N HIS A 11 20.95 18.03 -2.04
CA HIS A 11 21.53 19.27 -2.56
C HIS A 11 20.53 20.16 -3.33
N GLY A 12 19.23 19.81 -3.36
CA GLY A 12 18.20 20.58 -4.05
C GLY A 12 18.30 20.60 -5.59
N ARG A 13 19.33 19.97 -6.18
CA ARG A 13 19.59 19.96 -7.63
C ARG A 13 18.76 18.93 -8.41
N SER A 14 18.17 17.96 -7.71
CA SER A 14 17.40 16.85 -8.30
C SER A 14 16.42 16.29 -7.27
N HIS A 15 15.69 15.23 -7.59
CA HIS A 15 14.84 14.50 -6.66
C HIS A 15 15.61 13.45 -5.86
N ILE A 16 15.01 12.94 -4.80
CA ILE A 16 15.54 11.81 -4.04
C ILE A 16 15.73 10.57 -4.93
N ARG A 17 16.84 9.86 -4.77
CA ARG A 17 17.09 8.58 -5.45
C ARG A 17 16.40 7.44 -4.70
N ARG A 18 16.03 6.38 -5.42
CA ARG A 18 15.40 5.18 -4.84
C ARG A 18 16.18 4.60 -3.65
N GLY A 19 17.50 4.47 -3.78
CA GLY A 19 18.34 3.97 -2.69
C GLY A 19 18.35 4.87 -1.45
N SER A 20 18.32 6.20 -1.63
CA SER A 20 18.20 7.13 -0.51
C SER A 20 16.84 7.01 0.19
N ALA A 21 15.76 6.84 -0.57
CA ALA A 21 14.44 6.60 0.01
C ALA A 21 14.37 5.26 0.77
N ASP A 22 15.01 4.21 0.26
CA ASP A 22 15.10 2.91 0.93
C ASP A 22 15.87 3.03 2.27
N LEU A 23 17.00 3.74 2.28
CA LEU A 23 17.78 3.96 3.51
C LEU A 23 16.99 4.73 4.58
N ILE A 24 16.30 5.81 4.17
CA ILE A 24 15.43 6.58 5.09
C ILE A 24 14.35 5.66 5.68
N LEU A 25 13.76 4.81 4.83
CA LEU A 25 12.71 3.92 5.26
C LEU A 25 13.21 2.81 6.20
N ARG A 26 14.40 2.25 5.95
CA ARG A 26 15.01 1.26 6.85
C ARG A 26 15.34 1.85 8.21
N ASP A 27 15.91 3.06 8.25
CA ASP A 27 16.17 3.77 9.51
C ASP A 27 14.86 4.00 10.29
N ALA A 28 13.79 4.37 9.60
CA ALA A 28 12.47 4.49 10.23
C ALA A 28 11.98 3.15 10.80
N PHE A 29 12.13 2.03 10.07
CA PHE A 29 11.76 0.70 10.54
C PHE A 29 12.58 0.25 11.75
N GLU A 30 13.89 0.49 11.76
CA GLU A 30 14.76 0.17 12.89
C GLU A 30 14.34 0.90 14.16
N ARG A 31 14.01 2.20 14.06
CA ARG A 31 13.54 3.02 15.19
C ARG A 31 12.27 2.50 15.85
N VAL A 32 11.39 1.86 15.07
CA VAL A 32 10.13 1.28 15.57
C VAL A 32 10.21 -0.23 15.80
N GLY A 33 11.40 -0.84 15.67
CA GLY A 33 11.62 -2.27 15.92
C GLY A 33 11.05 -3.20 14.84
N LEU A 34 10.75 -2.72 13.64
CA LEU A 34 10.24 -3.53 12.53
C LEU A 34 11.38 -4.11 11.69
N ARG A 35 11.40 -5.44 11.51
CA ARG A 35 12.41 -6.16 10.73
C ARG A 35 11.82 -6.79 9.46
N GLY A 36 12.57 -6.73 8.35
CA GLY A 36 12.16 -7.33 7.08
C GLY A 36 11.12 -6.53 6.28
N PHE A 37 10.85 -5.28 6.66
CA PHE A 37 9.90 -4.42 5.96
C PHE A 37 10.57 -3.60 4.86
N SER A 38 9.78 -3.26 3.83
CA SER A 38 10.20 -2.40 2.71
C SER A 38 9.05 -1.50 2.25
N THR A 39 9.30 -0.68 1.23
CA THR A 39 8.23 0.10 0.57
C THR A 39 7.07 -0.79 0.09
N HIS A 40 7.37 -2.03 -0.31
CA HIS A 40 6.35 -2.97 -0.75
C HIS A 40 5.43 -3.39 0.42
N SER A 41 5.96 -3.51 1.64
CA SER A 41 5.17 -3.88 2.82
C SER A 41 4.03 -2.88 3.07
N PHE A 42 4.29 -1.57 2.96
CA PHE A 42 3.24 -0.56 3.08
C PHE A 42 2.18 -0.67 2.00
N ARG A 43 2.59 -0.96 0.77
CA ARG A 43 1.64 -1.19 -0.32
C ARG A 43 0.72 -2.38 0.00
N ARG A 44 1.26 -3.48 0.54
CA ARG A 44 0.45 -4.63 0.98
C ARG A 44 -0.54 -4.22 2.06
N THR A 45 -0.07 -3.55 3.11
CA THR A 45 -0.92 -3.08 4.22
C THR A 45 -2.06 -2.19 3.73
N ALA A 46 -1.78 -1.22 2.85
CA ALA A 46 -2.80 -0.33 2.31
C ALA A 46 -3.87 -1.09 1.48
N LEU A 47 -3.45 -2.08 0.70
CA LEU A 47 -4.37 -2.94 -0.06
C LEU A 47 -5.28 -3.75 0.85
N THR A 48 -4.70 -4.40 1.87
CA THR A 48 -5.44 -5.17 2.87
C THR A 48 -6.41 -4.28 3.65
N TRP A 49 -6.00 -3.07 4.04
CA TRP A 49 -6.90 -2.14 4.74
C TRP A 49 -8.06 -1.65 3.88
N MET A 50 -7.83 -1.33 2.60
CA MET A 50 -8.92 -0.97 1.68
C MET A 50 -9.89 -2.15 1.50
N HIS A 51 -9.37 -3.36 1.40
CA HIS A 51 -10.21 -4.55 1.31
C HIS A 51 -11.05 -4.75 2.57
N ASN A 52 -10.42 -4.65 3.74
CA ASN A 52 -11.07 -4.85 5.03
C ASN A 52 -12.10 -3.77 5.35
N SER A 53 -11.94 -2.56 4.82
CA SER A 53 -12.96 -1.49 4.91
C SER A 53 -14.09 -1.62 3.90
N GLY A 54 -14.10 -2.69 3.09
CA GLY A 54 -15.16 -2.98 2.12
C GLY A 54 -15.08 -2.18 0.83
N VAL A 55 -13.93 -1.57 0.51
CA VAL A 55 -13.74 -0.89 -0.78
C VAL A 55 -13.85 -1.92 -1.91
N PRO A 56 -14.69 -1.69 -2.94
CA PRO A 56 -14.84 -2.70 -3.99
C PRO A 56 -13.54 -2.93 -4.75
N THR A 57 -13.25 -4.21 -5.03
CA THR A 57 -11.97 -4.69 -5.55
C THR A 57 -11.49 -3.99 -6.82
N LYS A 58 -12.39 -3.60 -7.73
CA LYS A 58 -12.01 -2.83 -8.94
C LYS A 58 -11.47 -1.44 -8.62
N HIS A 59 -11.95 -0.78 -7.57
CA HIS A 59 -11.40 0.50 -7.13
C HIS A 59 -10.00 0.29 -6.55
N ILE A 60 -9.83 -0.72 -5.70
CA ILE A 60 -8.52 -1.08 -5.14
C ILE A 60 -7.52 -1.38 -6.27
N GLN A 61 -7.92 -2.13 -7.30
CA GLN A 61 -7.10 -2.42 -8.47
C GLN A 61 -6.65 -1.13 -9.18
N ARG A 62 -7.58 -0.19 -9.42
CA ARG A 62 -7.28 1.08 -10.10
C ARG A 62 -6.39 1.99 -9.27
N ILE A 63 -6.65 2.12 -7.97
CA ILE A 63 -5.85 2.92 -7.02
C ILE A 63 -4.42 2.38 -6.95
N SER A 64 -4.30 1.06 -6.85
CA SER A 64 -3.00 0.41 -6.74
C SER A 64 -2.25 0.31 -8.08
N GLY A 65 -2.94 0.36 -9.21
CA GLY A 65 -2.34 0.23 -10.53
C GLY A 65 -2.00 -1.21 -10.93
N HIS A 66 -2.69 -2.21 -10.38
CA HIS A 66 -2.54 -3.60 -10.82
C HIS A 66 -3.21 -3.81 -12.19
N ARG A 67 -2.48 -4.41 -13.13
CA ARG A 67 -2.98 -4.69 -14.48
C ARG A 67 -4.06 -5.77 -14.51
N THR A 68 -3.99 -6.72 -13.57
CA THR A 68 -4.92 -7.85 -13.47
C THR A 68 -5.42 -7.99 -12.04
N LEU A 69 -6.63 -8.56 -11.89
CA LEU A 69 -7.17 -8.90 -10.58
C LEU A 69 -6.39 -10.02 -9.92
N ALA A 70 -5.89 -10.99 -10.68
CA ALA A 70 -5.07 -12.09 -10.16
C ALA A 70 -3.83 -11.58 -9.40
N ALA A 71 -3.18 -10.52 -9.89
CA ALA A 71 -2.03 -9.92 -9.20
C ALA A 71 -2.42 -9.21 -7.89
N LEU A 72 -3.69 -8.84 -7.73
CA LEU A 72 -4.24 -8.22 -6.53
C LEU A 72 -4.77 -9.28 -5.53
N SER A 73 -5.30 -10.40 -6.02
CA SER A 73 -5.96 -11.43 -5.21
C SER A 73 -5.12 -11.93 -4.02
N GLY A 74 -3.79 -12.01 -4.15
CA GLY A 74 -2.91 -12.41 -3.05
C GLY A 74 -2.83 -11.44 -1.86
N TYR A 75 -3.49 -10.28 -1.94
CA TYR A 75 -3.59 -9.30 -0.84
C TYR A 75 -4.99 -9.19 -0.24
N LEU A 76 -5.97 -9.88 -0.84
CA LEU A 76 -7.40 -9.78 -0.53
C LEU A 76 -7.90 -11.04 0.17
N GLU A 77 -7.13 -11.59 1.10
CA GLU A 77 -7.60 -12.70 1.91
C GLU A 77 -8.88 -12.27 2.63
N VAL A 78 -9.96 -13.01 2.38
CA VAL A 78 -11.26 -12.78 3.00
C VAL A 78 -11.24 -13.49 4.35
N THR A 79 -11.50 -12.74 5.40
CA THR A 79 -11.63 -13.27 6.76
C THR A 79 -13.00 -13.91 6.97
N ASP A 80 -13.12 -14.87 7.88
CA ASP A 80 -14.39 -15.52 8.19
C ASP A 80 -15.46 -14.50 8.64
N GLU A 81 -15.05 -13.48 9.41
CA GLU A 81 -15.97 -12.40 9.82
C GLU A 81 -16.54 -11.61 8.64
N GLN A 82 -15.76 -11.43 7.57
CA GLN A 82 -16.24 -10.76 6.36
C GLN A 82 -17.26 -11.61 5.60
N VAL A 83 -17.10 -12.93 5.62
CA VAL A 83 -18.06 -13.87 5.02
C VAL A 83 -19.38 -13.84 5.79
N GLU A 84 -19.33 -13.96 7.11
CA GLU A 84 -20.51 -13.88 7.97
C GLU A 84 -21.22 -12.54 7.84
N GLY A 85 -20.45 -11.44 7.86
CA GLY A 85 -20.97 -10.10 7.65
C GLY A 85 -21.64 -9.91 6.29
N ALA A 86 -21.10 -10.52 5.22
CA ALA A 86 -21.72 -10.47 3.89
C ALA A 86 -23.05 -11.24 3.84
N ILE A 87 -23.12 -12.40 4.48
CA ILE A 87 -24.36 -13.20 4.56
C ILE A 87 -25.42 -12.45 5.39
N SER A 88 -25.05 -11.84 6.51
CA SER A 88 -25.98 -11.10 7.37
C SER A 88 -26.67 -9.90 6.69
N LYS A 89 -26.06 -9.35 5.63
CA LYS A 89 -26.60 -8.23 4.85
C LYS A 89 -27.67 -8.65 3.84
N LEU A 90 -27.86 -9.94 3.62
CA LEU A 90 -28.95 -10.46 2.80
C LEU A 90 -30.24 -10.34 3.60
N VAL A 91 -30.95 -9.22 3.41
CA VAL A 91 -32.31 -9.03 3.91
C VAL A 91 -33.26 -9.36 2.75
N PHE A 92 -34.16 -10.32 2.97
CA PHE A 92 -35.29 -10.60 2.07
C PHE A 92 -36.48 -9.71 2.42
#